data_AF-A0A927CP56-F1
#
_entry.id   AF-A0A927CP56-F1
#
_cell.length_a   1.000
_cell.length_b   1.000
_cell.length_c   1.000
_cell.angle_alpha   90.00
_cell.angle_beta   90.00
_cell.angle_gamma   90.00
#
_symmetry.space_group_name_H-M   'P 1'
#
loop_
_entity.id
_entity.type
_entity.pdbx_description
1 polymer ?
#
loop_
_entity_poly.entity_id
_entity_poly.type
_entity_poly.pdbx_seq_one_letter_code
_entity_poly.pdbx_strand_id
1 'polypeptide(L)' 'MSKAKGTADKNLSNVVEALEQDPVNSHQAQQLQQDKNDRRHQDSLNFDQPSDLEHQRS' A
#
# COMPACT_ATOMS: atom_id res chain seq x y z
N MET A 1 -6.34 -31.33 5.52
CA MET A 1 -6.51 -29.86 5.51
C MET A 1 -6.14 -29.36 4.13
N SER A 2 -7.11 -28.81 3.40
CA SER A 2 -6.99 -28.41 2.00
C SER A 2 -5.90 -27.35 1.82
N LYS A 3 -5.06 -27.53 0.78
CA LYS A 3 -4.03 -26.57 0.38
C LYS A 3 -4.69 -25.35 -0.26
N ALA A 4 -5.01 -24.33 0.54
CA ALA A 4 -5.24 -22.99 0.05
C ALA A 4 -3.88 -22.42 -0.40
N LYS A 5 -3.54 -22.65 -1.65
CA LYS A 5 -2.31 -22.19 -2.30
C LYS A 5 -2.56 -20.74 -2.75
N GLY A 6 -1.77 -19.76 -2.30
CA GLY A 6 -1.70 -18.48 -3.01
C GLY A 6 -1.16 -17.30 -2.24
N THR A 7 -1.97 -16.66 -1.40
CA THR A 7 -1.60 -15.42 -0.70
C THR A 7 -2.27 -15.42 0.65
N ALA A 8 -1.58 -14.98 1.70
CA ALA A 8 -2.22 -14.68 2.98
C ALA A 8 -3.42 -13.75 2.72
N ASP A 9 -4.52 -13.96 3.45
CA ASP A 9 -5.70 -13.09 3.35
C ASP A 9 -5.24 -11.65 3.61
N LYS A 10 -5.43 -10.76 2.62
CA LYS A 10 -5.00 -9.36 2.71
C LYS A 10 -5.54 -8.68 3.96
N ASN A 11 -6.76 -9.02 4.38
CA ASN A 11 -7.33 -8.45 5.60
C ASN A 11 -6.55 -8.91 6.83
N LEU A 12 -6.17 -10.19 6.89
CA LEU A 12 -5.36 -10.72 7.99
C LEU A 12 -3.95 -10.12 7.98
N SER A 13 -3.31 -9.98 6.81
CA SER A 13 -2.00 -9.35 6.69
C SER A 13 -2.02 -7.87 7.10
N ASN A 14 -3.03 -7.11 6.65
CA ASN A 14 -3.19 -5.70 7.02
C ASN A 14 -3.41 -5.53 8.53
N VAL A 15 -4.14 -6.46 9.16
CA VAL A 15 -4.37 -6.45 10.61
C VAL A 15 -3.06 -6.72 11.36
N VAL A 16 -2.25 -7.69 10.92
CA VAL A 16 -0.94 -7.95 11.52
C VAL A 16 -0.03 -6.73 11.40
N GLU A 17 0.10 -6.14 10.22
CA GLU A 17 0.91 -4.92 10.01
C GLU A 17 0.44 -3.75 10.88
N ALA A 18 -0.87 -3.60 11.09
CA ALA A 18 -1.42 -2.56 11.96
C ALA A 18 -1.10 -2.81 13.45
N LEU A 19 -1.07 -4.07 13.87
CA LEU A 19 -0.73 -4.47 15.25
C LEU A 19 0.77 -4.38 15.54
N GLU A 20 1.62 -4.46 14.51
CA GLU A 20 3.08 -4.31 14.63
C GLU A 20 3.55 -2.85 14.72
N GLN A 21 2.66 -1.87 14.53
CA GLN A 21 3.05 -0.46 14.64
C GLN A 21 3.28 -0.04 16.10
N ASP A 22 4.50 0.44 16.38
CA ASP A 22 4.83 1.04 17.66
C ASP A 22 4.01 2.32 17.89
N PRO A 23 3.48 2.54 19.10
CA PRO A 23 2.75 3.75 19.42
C PRO A 23 3.68 4.97 19.35
N VAL A 24 3.31 5.95 18.53
CA VAL A 24 4.05 7.21 18.36
C VAL A 24 3.28 8.39 18.96
N ASN A 25 3.97 9.49 19.23
CA ASN A 25 3.31 10.72 19.69
C ASN A 25 2.40 11.32 18.60
N SER A 26 1.50 12.22 19.00
CA SER A 26 0.49 12.81 18.11
C SER A 26 1.07 13.55 16.90
N HIS A 27 2.19 14.25 17.07
CA HIS A 27 2.84 14.99 15.99
C HIS A 27 3.48 14.04 14.95
N GLN A 28 4.09 12.96 15.40
CA GLN A 28 4.64 11.94 14.51
C GLN A 28 3.55 11.15 13.79
N ALA A 29 2.45 10.83 14.47
CA ALA A 29 1.29 10.22 13.83
C ALA A 29 0.72 11.12 12.71
N GLN A 30 0.67 12.44 12.93
CA GLN A 30 0.24 13.40 11.92
C GLN A 30 1.17 13.42 10.70
N GLN A 31 2.49 13.39 10.90
CA GLN A 31 3.47 13.30 9.80
C GLN A 31 3.28 12.01 8.99
N LEU A 32 3.21 10.84 9.66
CA LEU A 32 2.99 9.55 8.98
C LEU A 32 1.68 9.53 8.17
N GLN A 33 0.64 10.18 8.69
CA GLN A 33 -0.64 10.27 8.00
C GLN A 33 -0.57 11.19 6.77
N GLN A 34 0.17 12.30 6.85
CA GLN A 34 0.45 13.17 5.70
C GLN A 34 1.21 12.40 4.63
N ASP A 35 2.30 11.71 4.98
CA ASP A 35 3.09 10.90 4.05
C ASP A 35 2.24 9.83 3.34
N LYS A 36 1.33 9.18 4.07
CA LYS A 36 0.40 8.18 3.51
C LYS A 36 -0.64 8.81 2.58
N ASN A 37 -1.08 10.04 2.85
CA ASN A 37 -2.00 10.76 1.97
C ASN A 37 -1.30 11.19 0.69
N ASP A 38 -0.08 11.72 0.81
CA ASP A 38 0.73 12.17 -0.32
C ASP A 38 1.05 11.00 -1.26
N ARG A 39 1.43 9.83 -0.71
CA ARG A 39 1.63 8.62 -1.52
C ARG A 39 0.38 8.21 -2.29
N ARG A 40 -0.79 8.19 -1.64
CA ARG A 40 -2.06 7.85 -2.30
C ARG A 40 -2.44 8.85 -3.38
N HIS A 41 -2.14 10.13 -3.17
CA HIS A 41 -2.37 11.16 -4.17
C HIS A 41 -1.48 10.95 -5.41
N GLN A 42 -0.19 10.65 -5.22
CA GLN A 42 0.71 10.33 -6.32
C GLN A 42 0.29 9.06 -7.06
N ASP A 43 -0.11 8.01 -6.34
CA ASP A 43 -0.62 6.77 -6.96
C ASP A 43 -1.88 7.04 -7.81
N SER A 44 -2.77 7.92 -7.35
CA SER A 44 -3.95 8.36 -8.12
C SER A 44 -3.57 9.10 -9.39
N LEU A 45 -2.61 10.03 -9.33
CA LEU A 45 -2.14 10.77 -10.50
C LEU A 45 -1.43 9.84 -11.51
N ASN A 46 -0.66 8.88 -11.01
CA ASN A 46 0.01 7.88 -11.84
C ASN A 46 -0.99 6.89 -12.47
N PHE A 47 -2.14 6.65 -11.83
CA PHE A 47 -3.18 5.77 -12.39
C PHE A 47 -3.85 6.40 -13.63
N ASP A 48 -4.04 7.72 -13.64
CA ASP A 48 -4.63 8.46 -14.77
C ASP A 48 -3.65 8.70 -15.93
N GLN A 49 -2.35 8.47 -15.72
CA GLN A 49 -1.36 8.40 -16.79
C GLN A 49 -1.04 6.93 -17.09
N PRO A 50 -1.72 6.27 -18.06
CA PRO A 50 -1.24 5.00 -18.56
C PRO A 50 0.15 5.26 -19.13
N SER A 51 1.19 4.84 -18.41
CA SER A 51 2.53 4.80 -18.96
C SER A 51 2.42 3.98 -20.23
N ASP A 52 2.70 4.60 -21.37
CA ASP A 52 2.59 4.03 -22.69
C ASP A 52 3.24 2.63 -22.72
N LEU A 53 2.37 1.60 -22.68
CA LEU A 53 2.76 0.19 -22.73
C LEU A 53 3.01 -0.24 -24.19
N GLU A 54 3.16 0.70 -25.13
CA GLU A 54 3.62 0.45 -26.50
C GLU A 54 5.15 0.29 -26.60
N HIS A 55 5.78 -0.36 -25.63
CA HIS A 55 7.08 -0.99 -25.87
C HIS A 55 6.83 -2.42 -26.35
N GLN A 56 6.31 -2.56 -27.58
CA GLN A 56 6.31 -3.83 -28.28
C GLN A 56 7.76 -4.32 -28.39
N ARG A 57 8.00 -5.53 -27.87
CA ARG A 57 9.31 -6.19 -27.90
C ARG A 57 9.78 -6.26 -29.36
N SER A 58 10.88 -5.58 -29.70
CA SER A 58 11.67 -5.84 -30.90
C SER A 58 12.68 -6.96 -30.64
#